data_AF-A0A1F8VKY2-F1
#
_entry.id   AF-A0A1F8VKY2-F1
#
_cell.length_a   1.000
_cell.length_b   1.000
_cell.length_c   1.000
_cell.angle_alpha   90.00
_cell.angle_beta   90.00
_cell.angle_gamma   90.00
#
_symmetry.space_group_name_H-M   'P 1'
#
loop_
_entity.id
_entity.type
_entity.pdbx_description
1 polymer ?
#
loop_
_entity_poly.entity_id
_entity_poly.type
_entity_poly.pdbx_seq_one_letter_code
_entity_poly.pdbx_strand_id
1 'polypeptide(L)'
;MISLLILWPFYIIGVQYDRGGWWRLLMPITLVALVLDVWLNFTELALVTWDWPRNEYELTFSNRLKRLVHDGGWRGSFARFVARRMLDPFAPSGRHV
;
A
#
# COMPACT_ATOMS: atom_id res chain seq x y z
N MET A 1 -4.15 9.02 -8.33
CA MET A 1 -3.93 7.91 -9.26
C MET A 1 -2.46 7.67 -9.61
N ILE A 2 -1.62 8.68 -9.79
CA ILE A 2 -0.21 8.47 -10.17
C ILE A 2 0.56 7.77 -9.04
N SER A 3 0.29 8.14 -7.78
CA SER A 3 0.82 7.44 -6.60
C SER A 3 0.65 5.92 -6.64
N LEU A 4 -0.53 5.42 -7.05
CA LEU A 4 -0.78 3.98 -7.08
C LEU A 4 0.08 3.28 -8.13
N LEU A 5 0.31 3.92 -9.28
CA LEU A 5 1.17 3.38 -10.33
C LEU A 5 2.64 3.37 -9.91
N ILE A 6 3.06 4.30 -9.06
CA ILE A 6 4.41 4.34 -8.48
C ILE A 6 4.55 3.28 -7.39
N LEU A 7 3.60 3.19 -6.46
CA LEU A 7 3.68 2.26 -5.32
C LEU A 7 3.47 0.80 -5.69
N TRP A 8 2.71 0.52 -6.75
CA TRP A 8 2.41 -0.86 -7.16
C TRP A 8 3.65 -1.70 -7.54
N PRO A 9 4.58 -1.27 -8.40
CA PRO A 9 5.79 -2.04 -8.67
C PRO A 9 6.67 -2.18 -7.42
N PHE A 10 6.72 -1.15 -6.57
CA PHE A 10 7.45 -1.22 -5.31
C PHE A 10 6.87 -2.23 -4.33
N TYR A 11 5.55 -2.38 -4.29
CA TYR A 11 4.91 -3.43 -3.51
C TYR A 11 5.35 -4.83 -3.97
N ILE A 12 5.39 -5.08 -5.28
CA ILE A 12 5.85 -6.37 -5.85
C ILE A 12 7.30 -6.66 -5.46
N ILE A 13 8.15 -5.64 -5.43
CA ILE A 13 9.55 -5.72 -4.97
C ILE A 13 9.61 -6.00 -3.46
N GLY A 14 8.82 -5.28 -2.65
CA GLY A 14 8.77 -5.44 -1.20
C GLY A 14 8.33 -6.84 -0.78
N VAL A 15 7.34 -7.41 -1.46
CA VAL A 15 6.84 -8.77 -1.25
C VAL A 15 7.93 -9.86 -1.40
N GLN A 16 9.03 -9.58 -2.10
CA GLN A 16 10.15 -10.52 -2.19
C GLN A 16 10.77 -10.86 -0.83
N TYR A 17 10.63 -9.96 0.16
CA TYR A 17 10.99 -10.22 1.55
C TYR A 17 10.27 -11.46 2.10
N ASP A 18 8.95 -11.52 1.96
CA ASP A 18 8.12 -12.62 2.45
C ASP A 18 8.31 -13.91 1.63
N ARG A 19 8.67 -13.79 0.35
CA ARG A 19 8.91 -14.94 -0.54
C ARG A 19 10.30 -15.58 -0.39
N GLY A 20 11.17 -15.01 0.45
CA GLY A 20 12.55 -15.51 0.63
C GLY A 20 13.44 -15.35 -0.61
N GLY A 21 13.09 -14.46 -1.53
CA GLY A 21 13.83 -14.20 -2.77
C GLY A 21 15.09 -13.36 -2.56
N TRP A 22 15.43 -12.54 -3.55
CA TRP A 22 16.61 -11.65 -3.55
C TRP A 22 16.45 -10.42 -2.64
N TRP A 23 15.72 -10.55 -1.53
CA TRP A 23 15.27 -9.44 -0.70
C TRP A 23 16.42 -8.59 -0.15
N ARG A 24 17.59 -9.19 0.13
CA ARG A 24 18.78 -8.46 0.62
C ARG A 24 19.29 -7.45 -0.39
N LEU A 25 19.27 -7.81 -1.68
CA LEU A 25 19.68 -6.93 -2.77
C LEU A 25 18.63 -5.85 -3.04
N LEU A 26 17.35 -6.20 -2.87
CA LEU A 26 16.22 -5.29 -3.07
C LEU A 26 15.94 -4.37 -1.88
N MET A 27 16.54 -4.65 -0.71
CA MET A 27 16.29 -3.90 0.53
C MET A 27 16.46 -2.37 0.39
N PRO A 28 17.50 -1.83 -0.27
CA PRO A 28 17.62 -0.38 -0.45
C PRO A 28 16.47 0.21 -1.26
N ILE A 29 15.99 -0.53 -2.26
CA ILE A 29 14.85 -0.13 -3.09
C ILE A 29 13.56 -0.16 -2.27
N THR A 30 13.37 -1.21 -1.46
CA THR A 30 12.21 -1.33 -0.55
C THR A 30 12.21 -0.22 0.51
N LEU A 31 13.38 0.23 0.97
CA LEU A 31 13.47 1.36 1.90
C LEU A 31 13.02 2.67 1.25
N VAL A 32 13.44 2.93 0.02
CA VAL A 32 12.96 4.11 -0.75
C VAL A 32 11.45 4.01 -1.00
N ALA A 33 10.96 2.81 -1.34
CA ALA A 33 9.54 2.55 -1.49
C ALA A 33 8.74 2.88 -0.22
N LEU A 34 9.26 2.50 0.96
CA LEU A 34 8.61 2.79 2.24
C LEU A 34 8.51 4.30 2.49
N VAL A 35 9.57 5.06 2.21
CA VAL A 35 9.55 6.53 2.34
C VAL A 35 8.53 7.15 1.40
N LEU A 36 8.47 6.67 0.15
CA LEU A 36 7.48 7.13 -0.82
C LEU A 36 6.05 6.75 -0.42
N ASP A 37 5.83 5.54 0.11
CA ASP A 37 4.52 5.11 0.61
C ASP A 37 4.04 6.05 1.72
N VAL A 38 4.89 6.36 2.70
CA VAL A 38 4.58 7.33 3.75
C VAL A 38 4.26 8.70 3.14
N TRP A 39 5.13 9.25 2.31
CA TRP A 39 4.91 10.58 1.74
C TRP A 39 3.62 10.68 0.91
N LEU A 40 3.34 9.69 0.06
CA LEU A 40 2.13 9.66 -0.78
C LEU A 40 0.86 9.40 0.04
N ASN A 41 0.97 8.62 1.12
CA ASN A 41 -0.12 8.39 2.06
C ASN A 41 -0.60 9.70 2.73
N PHE A 42 0.33 10.59 3.10
CA PHE A 42 0.03 11.91 3.67
C PHE A 42 -0.24 13.00 2.63
N THR A 43 -0.12 12.74 1.34
CA THR A 43 -0.33 13.75 0.28
C THR A 43 -1.46 13.34 -0.65
N GLU A 44 -1.15 12.80 -1.83
CA GLU A 44 -2.12 12.48 -2.87
C GLU A 44 -3.18 11.49 -2.38
N LEU A 45 -2.78 10.44 -1.65
CA LEU A 45 -3.71 9.41 -1.23
C LEU A 45 -4.65 9.90 -0.13
N ALA A 46 -4.20 10.77 0.79
CA ALA A 46 -5.09 11.41 1.77
C ALA A 46 -6.14 12.29 1.09
N LEU A 47 -5.74 13.05 0.07
CA LEU A 47 -6.64 13.88 -0.73
C LEU A 47 -7.63 13.03 -1.54
N VAL A 48 -7.15 11.99 -2.22
CA VAL A 48 -7.97 11.09 -3.05
C VAL A 48 -8.98 10.33 -2.21
N THR A 49 -8.64 9.89 -1.00
CA THR A 49 -9.61 9.25 -0.11
C THR A 49 -10.38 10.25 0.75
N TRP A 50 -10.03 11.53 0.73
CA TRP A 50 -10.55 12.55 1.66
C TRP A 50 -10.58 12.04 3.11
N ASP A 51 -9.54 11.32 3.51
CA ASP A 51 -9.37 10.68 4.82
C ASP A 51 -7.88 10.64 5.10
N TRP A 52 -7.49 11.34 6.16
CA TRP A 52 -6.11 11.47 6.59
C TRP A 52 -5.71 10.30 7.50
N PRO A 53 -4.42 9.94 7.56
CA PRO A 53 -3.93 8.97 8.54
C PRO A 53 -4.29 9.44 9.96
N ARG A 54 -4.93 8.59 10.75
CA ARG A 54 -5.45 8.99 12.07
C ARG A 54 -4.44 8.81 13.19
N ASN A 55 -3.62 7.77 13.08
CA ASN A 55 -2.73 7.32 14.15
C ASN A 55 -1.34 7.01 13.59
N GLU A 56 -0.35 6.93 14.48
CA GLU A 56 1.02 6.49 14.20
C GLU A 56 1.15 5.09 13.56
N TYR A 57 0.10 4.27 13.64
CA TYR A 57 0.04 2.96 12.98
C TYR A 57 -0.32 3.04 11.48
N GLU A 58 -0.84 4.19 11.01
CA GLU A 58 -1.28 4.42 9.63
C GLU A 58 -0.26 5.21 8.80
N LEU A 59 1.03 5.10 9.13
CA LEU A 59 2.09 5.82 8.41
C LEU A 59 2.15 5.45 6.93
N THR A 60 1.92 4.19 6.60
CA THR A 60 1.88 3.69 5.21
C THR A 60 0.44 3.57 4.71
N PHE A 61 0.26 3.72 3.40
CA PHE A 61 -1.04 3.51 2.77
C PHE A 61 -1.52 2.07 2.94
N SER A 62 -0.60 1.11 2.91
CA SER A 62 -0.88 -0.31 3.16
C SER A 62 -1.52 -0.54 4.53
N ASN A 63 -1.05 0.15 5.59
CA ASN A 63 -1.69 0.06 6.90
C ASN A 63 -3.03 0.78 6.94
N ARG A 64 -3.14 1.94 6.30
CA ARG A 64 -4.40 2.69 6.22
C ARG A 64 -5.49 1.93 5.46
N LEU A 65 -5.11 1.14 4.45
CA LEU A 65 -6.01 0.28 3.70
C LEU A 65 -6.76 -0.69 4.62
N LYS A 66 -6.12 -1.24 5.66
CA LYS A 66 -6.76 -2.15 6.64
C LYS A 66 -8.00 -1.55 7.29
N ARG A 67 -8.01 -0.25 7.53
CA ARG A 67 -9.21 0.45 8.01
C ARG A 67 -10.15 0.81 6.87
N LEU A 68 -9.63 1.41 5.81
CA LEU A 68 -10.45 1.93 4.71
C LEU A 68 -11.28 0.85 4.02
N VAL A 69 -10.81 -0.40 3.93
CA VAL A 69 -11.57 -1.50 3.32
C VAL A 69 -12.89 -1.80 4.01
N HIS A 70 -13.04 -1.43 5.29
CA HIS A 70 -14.26 -1.60 6.07
C HIS A 70 -15.25 -0.43 5.95
N ASP A 71 -14.88 0.66 5.26
CA ASP A 71 -15.79 1.77 5.02
C ASP A 71 -16.90 1.37 4.03
N GLY A 72 -18.14 1.77 4.32
CA GLY A 72 -19.32 1.50 3.50
C GLY A 72 -19.43 2.40 2.27
N GLY A 73 -18.71 3.53 2.26
CA GLY A 73 -18.75 4.50 1.18
C GLY A 73 -17.87 4.18 -0.03
N TRP A 74 -17.79 5.14 -0.94
CA TRP A 74 -16.94 5.06 -2.14
C TRP A 74 -15.45 4.90 -1.80
N ARG A 75 -15.00 5.46 -0.67
CA ARG A 75 -13.62 5.32 -0.16
C ARG A 75 -13.28 3.86 0.11
N GLY A 76 -14.18 3.14 0.77
CA GLY A 76 -14.02 1.72 1.01
C GLY A 76 -14.12 0.91 -0.27
N SER A 77 -14.97 1.32 -1.23
CA SER A 77 -14.98 0.71 -2.56
C SER A 77 -13.64 0.86 -3.28
N PHE A 78 -13.04 2.05 -3.22
CA PHE A 78 -11.70 2.32 -3.76
C PHE A 78 -10.62 1.50 -3.04
N ALA A 79 -10.63 1.47 -1.70
CA ALA A 79 -9.68 0.69 -0.92
C ALA A 79 -9.77 -0.82 -1.22
N ARG A 80 -10.99 -1.36 -1.32
CA ARG A 80 -11.23 -2.76 -1.72
C ARG A 80 -10.76 -3.03 -3.15
N PHE A 81 -10.95 -2.09 -4.07
CA PHE A 81 -10.42 -2.20 -5.43
C PHE A 81 -8.89 -2.28 -5.42
N VAL A 82 -8.21 -1.36 -4.72
CA VAL A 82 -6.74 -1.37 -4.63
C VAL A 82 -6.25 -2.66 -3.98
N ALA A 83 -6.78 -3.04 -2.82
CA ALA A 83 -6.39 -4.27 -2.12
C ALA A 83 -6.60 -5.51 -3.00
N ARG A 84 -7.82 -5.74 -3.49
CA ARG A 84 -8.16 -6.99 -4.20
C ARG A 84 -7.62 -7.07 -5.61
N ARG A 85 -7.51 -5.94 -6.31
CA ARG A 85 -7.15 -5.94 -7.73
C ARG A 85 -5.67 -5.68 -7.96
N MET A 86 -5.04 -4.87 -7.11
CA MET A 86 -3.64 -4.48 -7.29
C MET A 86 -2.68 -5.24 -6.37
N LEU A 87 -3.08 -5.55 -5.14
CA LEU A 87 -2.16 -6.07 -4.11
C LEU A 87 -2.32 -7.58 -3.88
N ASP A 88 -3.54 -8.07 -3.66
CA ASP A 88 -3.84 -9.50 -3.40
C ASP A 88 -3.26 -10.47 -4.43
N PRO A 89 -3.25 -10.19 -5.76
CA PRO A 89 -2.66 -11.11 -6.74
C PRO A 89 -1.16 -11.33 -6.56
N PHE A 90 -0.47 -10.40 -5.89
CA PHE A 90 0.97 -10.46 -5.67
C PHE A 90 1.32 -10.83 -4.23
N ALA A 91 0.40 -10.69 -3.28
CA ALA A 91 0.59 -11.12 -1.90
C ALA A 91 0.93 -12.63 -1.84
N PRO A 92 1.94 -13.06 -1.06
CA PRO A 92 2.32 -14.48 -0.95
C PRO A 92 1.18 -15.36 -0.41
N SER A 93 0.37 -14.80 0.49
CA SER A 93 -0.79 -15.42 1.12
C SER A 93 -2.06 -15.34 0.26
N GLY A 94 -2.05 -14.63 -0.87
CA GLY A 94 -3.23 -14.32 -1.68
C GLY A 94 -4.21 -13.33 -1.04
N ARG A 95 -3.89 -12.78 0.14
CA ARG A 95 -4.61 -11.67 0.79
C ARG A 95 -3.63 -10.72 1.44
N HIS A 96 -3.67 -9.47 1.01
CA HIS A 96 -2.83 -8.41 1.54
C HIS A 96 -3.45 -7.70 2.74
N VAL A 97 -4.79 -7.61 2.78
CA VAL A 97 -5.57 -6.83 3.76
C VAL A 97 -6.76 -7.64 4.25
#